data_AF-A0A0F7ZSS5-F1
#
_entry.id   AF-A0A0F7ZSS5-F1
#
_cell.length_a   1.000
_cell.length_b   1.000
_cell.length_c   1.000
_cell.angle_alpha   90.00
_cell.angle_beta   90.00
_cell.angle_gamma   90.00
#
_symmetry.space_group_name_H-M   'P 1'
#
loop_
_entity.id
_entity.type
_entity.pdbx_description
1 polymer ?
#
loop_
_entity_poly.entity_id
_entity_poly.type
_entity_poly.pdbx_seq_one_letter_code
_entity_poly.pdbx_strand_id
1 'polypeptide(L)' 'MQAMMGFGGFGTTKGKKIAGNDVGAVRKEKKTEYRQYMNRQGGFNRPLSPSR' A
#
# COMPACT_ATOMS: atom_id res chain seq x y z
N MET A 1 -45.04 1.59 13.85
CA MET A 1 -44.92 0.54 12.81
C MET A 1 -43.65 -0.30 12.98
N GLN A 2 -42.45 0.28 13.15
CA GLN A 2 -41.21 -0.49 13.41
C GLN A 2 -41.29 -1.41 14.64
N ALA A 3 -41.73 -0.88 15.79
CA ALA A 3 -41.95 -1.67 17.01
C ALA A 3 -43.01 -2.79 16.87
N MET A 4 -43.97 -2.68 15.93
CA MET A 4 -44.95 -3.74 15.67
C MET A 4 -44.39 -4.88 14.82
N MET A 5 -43.34 -4.63 14.03
CA MET A 5 -42.64 -5.65 13.23
C MET A 5 -41.45 -6.28 13.98
N GLY A 6 -41.30 -5.99 15.27
CA GLY A 6 -40.23 -6.55 16.13
C GLY A 6 -38.84 -5.94 15.93
N PHE A 7 -38.68 -4.90 15.10
CA PHE A 7 -37.40 -4.22 14.89
C PHE A 7 -37.44 -2.80 15.46
N GLY A 8 -36.40 -2.42 16.20
CA GLY A 8 -36.28 -1.09 16.80
C GLY A 8 -34.84 -0.59 16.77
N GLY A 9 -34.64 0.64 16.29
CA GLY A 9 -33.36 1.33 16.28
C GLY A 9 -32.40 0.85 15.19
N PHE A 10 -32.40 1.51 14.04
CA PHE A 10 -31.37 1.31 13.02
C PHE A 10 -30.09 2.05 13.42
N GLY A 11 -29.08 1.31 13.85
CA GLY A 11 -27.74 1.84 14.09
C GLY A 11 -26.94 1.99 12.80
N THR A 12 -26.03 2.97 12.75
CA THR A 12 -25.05 3.11 11.67
C THR A 12 -23.64 2.80 12.16
N THR A 13 -22.81 2.28 11.26
CA THR A 13 -21.36 2.11 11.43
C THR A 13 -20.57 3.27 10.82
N LYS A 14 -21.25 4.28 10.24
CA LYS A 14 -20.59 5.45 9.64
C LYS A 14 -19.69 6.14 10.68
N GLY A 15 -18.40 6.24 10.36
CA GLY A 15 -17.39 6.85 11.23
C GLY A 15 -16.93 5.99 12.40
N LYS A 16 -17.39 4.75 12.54
CA LYS A 16 -16.94 3.82 13.58
C LYS A 16 -15.82 2.93 13.03
N LYS A 17 -14.71 2.82 13.76
CA LYS A 17 -13.67 1.84 13.44
C LYS A 17 -14.17 0.44 13.79
N ILE A 18 -14.10 -0.49 12.83
CA ILE A 18 -14.47 -1.90 12.99
C ILE A 18 -13.18 -2.71 12.93
N ALA A 19 -12.91 -3.50 13.97
CA ALA A 19 -11.71 -4.35 14.02
C ALA A 19 -11.71 -5.34 12.84
N GLY A 20 -10.57 -5.45 12.14
CA GLY A 20 -10.42 -6.33 10.98
C GLY A 20 -10.97 -5.76 9.66
N ASN A 21 -11.62 -4.59 9.67
CA ASN A 21 -12.05 -3.87 8.47
C ASN A 21 -11.05 -2.78 8.03
N ASP A 22 -9.80 -2.91 8.46
CA ASP A 22 -8.68 -2.02 8.15
C ASP A 22 -7.62 -2.68 7.27
N VAL A 23 -7.96 -3.83 6.67
CA VAL A 23 -7.07 -4.56 5.76
C VAL A 23 -7.06 -3.89 4.38
N GLY A 24 -5.88 -3.50 3.93
CA GLY A 24 -5.64 -2.98 2.59
C GLY A 24 -4.21 -3.26 2.14
N ALA A 25 -4.00 -3.43 0.85
CA ALA A 25 -2.68 -3.63 0.25
C ALA A 25 -2.48 -2.68 -0.92
N VAL A 26 -1.23 -2.25 -1.12
CA VAL A 26 -0.83 -1.40 -2.25
C VAL A 26 0.20 -2.13 -3.09
N ARG A 27 -0.09 -2.33 -4.37
CA ARG A 27 0.90 -2.80 -5.35
C ARG A 27 1.77 -1.62 -5.76
N LYS A 28 3.06 -1.68 -5.43
CA LYS A 28 4.06 -0.71 -5.90
C LYS A 28 4.95 -1.38 -6.93
N GLU A 29 4.81 -0.95 -8.18
CA GLU A 29 5.69 -1.42 -9.24
C GLU A 29 7.02 -0.67 -9.16
N LYS A 30 8.12 -1.41 -9.03
CA LYS A 30 9.47 -0.84 -9.09
C LYS A 30 9.92 -0.88 -10.54
N LYS A 31 10.40 0.25 -11.06
CA LYS A 31 11.05 0.29 -12.36
C LYS A 31 12.34 -0.53 -12.30
N THR A 32 12.58 -1.39 -13.29
CA THR A 32 13.86 -2.07 -13.43
C THR A 32 14.91 -1.06 -13.87
N GLU A 33 15.93 -0.89 -13.05
CA GLU A 33 17.09 -0.06 -13.37
C GLU A 33 18.31 -0.97 -13.59
N TYR A 34 18.96 -0.83 -14.75
CA TYR A 34 20.09 -1.66 -15.14
C TYR A 34 21.41 -1.05 -14.71
N ARG A 35 22.39 -1.92 -14.46
CA ARG A 35 23.74 -1.52 -14.07
C ARG A 35 24.55 -1.09 -15.28
N GLN A 36 25.18 0.09 -15.18
CA GLN A 36 26.14 0.55 -16.17
C GLN A 36 27.54 0.05 -15.84
N TYR A 37 28.11 -0.80 -16.69
CA TYR A 37 29.46 -1.36 -16.51
C TYR A 37 30.56 -0.55 -17.20
N MET A 38 30.27 0.01 -18.38
CA MET A 38 31.25 0.73 -19.21
C MET A 38 31.11 2.24 -19.09
N ASN A 39 32.22 2.97 -19.24
CA ASN A 39 32.30 4.45 -19.21
C ASN A 39 31.64 5.06 -17.98
N ARG A 40 31.94 4.49 -16.80
CA ARG A 40 31.37 4.88 -15.52
C ARG A 40 31.99 6.20 -15.05
N GLN A 41 31.15 7.19 -14.74
CA GLN A 41 31.60 8.43 -14.12
C GLN A 41 32.16 8.14 -12.71
N GLY A 42 33.43 8.48 -12.49
CA GLY A 42 34.16 8.20 -11.25
C GLY A 42 34.91 6.86 -11.20
N GLY A 43 35.00 6.13 -12.32
CA GLY A 43 35.92 5.01 -12.49
C GLY A 43 35.46 3.68 -11.87
N PHE A 44 36.33 2.66 -11.97
CA PHE A 44 35.98 1.27 -11.67
C PHE A 44 35.77 1.00 -10.17
N ASN A 45 36.44 1.76 -9.30
CA ASN A 45 36.44 1.59 -7.84
C ASN A 45 35.19 2.11 -7.11
N ARG A 46 34.22 2.70 -7.82
CA ARG A 46 32.91 3.08 -7.24
C ARG A 46 31.95 1.88 -7.26
N PRO A 47 30.83 1.90 -6.52
CA PRO A 47 29.76 0.92 -6.71
C PRO A 47 29.04 1.11 -8.06
N LEU A 48 28.43 0.04 -8.57
CA LEU A 48 27.54 0.10 -9.75
C LEU A 48 26.19 0.66 -9.31
N SER A 49 25.72 1.70 -10.01
CA SER A 49 24.33 2.17 -9.90
C SER A 49 23.45 1.26 -10.77
N PRO A 50 22.28 0.81 -10.30
CA PRO A 50 21.73 1.02 -8.96
C PRO A 50 22.37 0.09 -7.92
N SER A 51 22.48 0.58 -6.69
CA SER A 51 22.72 -0.27 -5.53
C SER A 51 21.61 -1.32 -5.46
N ARG A 52 22.00 -2.58 -5.28
CA ARG A 52 21.06 -3.71 -5.23
C ARG A 52 20.17 -3.58 -4.00
#